data_AF-A0A429JQE0-F1
#
_entry.id   AF-A0A429JQE0-F1
#
_cell.length_a   1.000
_cell.length_b   1.000
_cell.length_c   1.000
_cell.angle_alpha   90.00
_cell.angle_beta   90.00
_cell.angle_gamma   90.00
#
_symmetry.space_group_name_H-M   'P 1'
#
loop_
_entity.id
_entity.type
_entity.pdbx_description
1 polymer ?
#
loop_
_entity_poly.entity_id
_entity_poly.type
_entity_poly.pdbx_seq_one_letter_code
_entity_poly.pdbx_strand_id
1 'polypeptide(L)'
;MVTPPAAPSAPPPALARRAAVFLPADPPRTGQVAFWRPDGGPVDVTTDAGETAGLPTQSLTVAVPVPGAGTRTGSADSGIELRDVPAVVLPVAAALPVLTRARTAPGADTAAAFWGSAAVLALQLAARGRLLPGVSRSGHDAWRVGPLDPADIERLRELAASLPPQAHAVPLPDTASPVLLPEPERLVREFLDAVADGLPRSPAASLATGGPAFAAPEPQHIPEQRAWAADVAAGHDAGVRISLRIEVAGLTGAGTSIPDGVGFTAALQLHDLADPARVADASEVWAGTTPAGQAFGPRARMDTLLTLRRAAAAWAPLTPLLSAAVPDSVGLADEEIAELLGPASRALAAAGVEVHWPADLVRGLSTRAVVGPPDQDGAPYDPQAVKDRTEPEPSGSNRAASGMPSFLSADALLSFSWRFAVGDQEISRAELDRLAEAGRPLVRLRDRWVLVDPEALRTARDREDRKVTPIDALGAALTGTAESDDGARVEVQASGWLARLRDRLTAAETAATDGDTADRPHPEPPVA
;
A
#
# COMPACT_ATOMS: atom_id res chain seq x y z
N MET A 1 -9.80 39.92 0.42
CA MET A 1 -10.61 38.69 0.56
C MET A 1 -10.94 38.21 -0.84
N VAL A 2 -10.16 37.28 -1.37
CA VAL A 2 -10.51 36.60 -2.63
C VAL A 2 -11.52 35.54 -2.22
N THR A 3 -12.77 35.71 -2.67
CA THR A 3 -13.83 34.71 -2.51
C THR A 3 -13.32 33.39 -3.07
N PRO A 4 -13.39 32.27 -2.33
CA PRO A 4 -13.04 30.98 -2.91
C PRO A 4 -13.91 30.75 -4.14
N PRO A 5 -13.37 30.18 -5.24
CA PRO A 5 -14.18 29.83 -6.40
C PRO A 5 -15.32 28.94 -5.94
N ALA A 6 -16.54 29.26 -6.38
CA ALA A 6 -17.71 28.44 -6.11
C ALA A 6 -17.39 27.00 -6.52
N ALA A 7 -17.55 26.05 -5.59
CA ALA A 7 -17.44 24.63 -5.92
C ALA A 7 -18.37 24.37 -7.11
N PRO A 8 -17.89 23.73 -8.20
CA PRO A 8 -18.76 23.43 -9.33
C PRO A 8 -19.93 22.62 -8.81
N SER A 9 -21.15 23.15 -8.98
CA SER A 9 -22.38 22.45 -8.65
C SER A 9 -22.31 21.06 -9.24
N ALA A 10 -22.52 20.02 -8.42
CA ALA A 10 -22.44 18.66 -8.90
C ALA A 10 -23.37 18.50 -10.10
N PRO A 11 -22.87 17.96 -11.23
CA PRO A 11 -23.70 17.82 -12.41
C PRO A 11 -24.95 16.99 -12.12
N PRO A 12 -26.07 17.32 -12.78
CA PRO A 12 -27.39 16.77 -12.46
C PRO A 12 -27.41 15.25 -12.65
N PRO A 13 -28.10 14.50 -11.76
CA PRO A 13 -28.20 13.04 -11.85
C PRO A 13 -28.90 12.56 -13.13
N ALA A 14 -29.69 13.41 -13.78
CA ALA A 14 -30.36 13.12 -15.05
C ALA A 14 -29.39 12.74 -16.19
N LEU A 15 -28.15 13.24 -16.15
CA LEU A 15 -27.12 12.86 -17.14
C LEU A 15 -26.79 11.36 -17.11
N ALA A 16 -27.01 10.66 -15.98
CA ALA A 16 -26.80 9.22 -15.90
C ALA A 16 -27.76 8.41 -16.79
N ARG A 17 -28.90 8.99 -17.19
CA ARG A 17 -29.88 8.38 -18.11
C ARG A 17 -29.59 8.63 -19.58
N ARG A 18 -28.53 9.38 -19.89
CA ARG A 18 -28.09 9.69 -21.26
C ARG A 18 -26.90 8.82 -21.63
N ALA A 19 -26.77 8.46 -22.90
CA ALA A 19 -25.60 7.75 -23.39
C ALA A 19 -24.36 8.63 -23.22
N ALA A 20 -23.26 8.03 -22.76
CA ALA A 20 -22.01 8.73 -22.53
C ALA A 20 -20.95 8.22 -23.50
N VAL A 21 -20.19 9.13 -24.12
CA VAL A 21 -19.02 8.79 -24.96
C VAL A 21 -17.82 9.61 -24.51
N PHE A 22 -16.66 8.95 -24.40
CA PHE A 22 -15.40 9.61 -24.10
C PHE A 22 -14.80 10.22 -25.36
N LEU A 23 -14.39 11.48 -25.26
CA LEU A 23 -13.70 12.25 -26.30
C LEU A 23 -12.23 12.40 -25.87
N PRO A 24 -11.31 11.58 -26.42
CA PRO A 24 -9.90 11.64 -26.05
C PRO A 24 -9.27 12.94 -26.52
N ALA A 25 -8.30 13.43 -25.74
CA ALA A 25 -7.53 14.61 -26.06
C ALA A 25 -6.07 14.44 -25.62
N ASP A 26 -5.23 15.41 -25.98
CA ASP A 26 -3.81 15.39 -25.68
C ASP A 26 -3.39 16.77 -25.12
N PRO A 27 -2.92 16.88 -23.86
CA PRO A 27 -2.69 15.79 -22.90
C PRO A 27 -3.99 15.14 -22.37
N PRO A 28 -3.94 13.90 -21.83
CA PRO A 28 -5.13 13.13 -21.46
C PRO A 28 -6.14 13.88 -20.58
N ARG A 29 -5.70 14.69 -19.61
CA ARG A 29 -6.60 15.44 -18.72
C ARG A 29 -7.51 16.46 -19.41
N THR A 30 -7.21 16.86 -20.64
CA THR A 30 -8.08 17.76 -21.41
C THR A 30 -9.21 17.02 -22.11
N GLY A 31 -9.25 15.68 -21.98
CA GLY A 31 -10.33 14.83 -22.47
C GLY A 31 -11.67 15.19 -21.86
N GLN A 32 -12.73 14.86 -22.59
CA GLN A 32 -14.10 15.23 -22.24
C GLN A 32 -15.03 14.01 -22.30
N VAL A 33 -16.17 14.09 -21.63
CA VAL A 33 -17.24 13.10 -21.72
C VAL A 33 -18.49 13.82 -22.23
N ALA A 34 -19.05 13.32 -23.32
CA ALA A 34 -20.26 13.84 -23.92
C ALA A 34 -21.46 12.96 -23.58
N PHE A 35 -22.51 13.57 -23.01
CA PHE A 35 -23.77 12.94 -22.67
C PHE A 35 -24.85 13.31 -23.70
N TRP A 36 -25.35 12.33 -24.45
CA TRP A 36 -26.25 12.52 -25.58
C TRP A 36 -27.43 11.52 -25.51
N ARG A 37 -28.49 11.79 -26.28
CA ARG A 37 -29.68 10.92 -26.31
C ARG A 37 -29.68 10.03 -27.57
N PRO A 38 -29.77 8.70 -27.45
CA PRO A 38 -29.83 7.80 -28.61
C PRO A 38 -31.04 8.00 -29.53
N ASP A 39 -32.15 8.51 -29.00
CA ASP A 39 -33.34 8.88 -29.79
C ASP A 39 -33.07 10.10 -30.71
N GLY A 40 -31.96 10.81 -30.49
CA GLY A 40 -31.59 12.05 -31.16
C GLY A 40 -32.66 13.13 -31.04
N GLY A 41 -33.50 13.04 -30.01
CA GLY A 41 -34.45 14.09 -29.68
C GLY A 41 -33.69 15.37 -29.29
N PRO A 42 -34.22 16.56 -29.61
CA PRO A 42 -33.64 17.80 -29.10
C PRO A 42 -33.57 17.73 -27.57
N VAL A 43 -32.56 18.36 -26.97
CA VAL A 43 -32.58 18.64 -25.52
C VAL A 43 -33.76 19.58 -25.32
N ASP A 44 -34.90 19.04 -24.91
CA ASP A 44 -36.16 19.75 -24.95
C ASP A 44 -36.13 20.87 -23.90
N VAL A 45 -36.01 22.12 -24.38
CA VAL A 45 -35.79 23.35 -23.58
C VAL A 45 -36.99 23.66 -22.67
N THR A 46 -38.02 22.82 -22.64
CA THR A 46 -39.22 23.03 -21.81
C THR A 46 -39.42 21.97 -20.74
N THR A 47 -38.82 20.79 -20.86
CA THR A 47 -38.87 19.71 -19.84
C THR A 47 -37.50 19.40 -19.23
N ASP A 48 -36.40 19.50 -20.00
CA ASP A 48 -35.01 19.30 -19.54
C ASP A 48 -34.28 20.63 -19.17
N ALA A 49 -34.88 21.79 -19.46
CA ALA A 49 -34.27 23.10 -19.21
C ALA A 49 -34.14 23.46 -17.73
N GLY A 50 -34.87 22.80 -16.83
CA GLY A 50 -34.61 22.96 -15.39
C GLY A 50 -33.35 22.23 -14.94
N GLU A 51 -33.08 21.06 -15.54
CA GLU A 51 -32.06 20.13 -15.06
C GLU A 51 -30.70 20.32 -15.76
N THR A 52 -30.70 20.74 -17.03
CA THR A 52 -29.46 20.93 -17.82
C THR A 52 -29.16 22.38 -18.19
N ALA A 53 -29.95 23.36 -17.72
CA ALA A 53 -29.68 24.77 -17.95
C ALA A 53 -28.29 25.19 -17.43
N GLY A 54 -27.55 25.90 -18.28
CA GLY A 54 -26.22 26.41 -17.97
C GLY A 54 -25.08 25.40 -18.19
N LEU A 55 -25.38 24.16 -18.59
CA LEU A 55 -24.34 23.19 -18.95
C LEU A 55 -23.84 23.40 -20.40
N PRO A 56 -22.53 23.23 -20.65
CA PRO A 56 -21.95 23.35 -21.98
C PRO A 56 -22.53 22.30 -22.94
N THR A 57 -23.35 22.76 -23.88
CA THR A 57 -24.00 21.91 -24.90
C THR A 57 -23.41 22.19 -26.26
N GLN A 58 -23.04 21.14 -27.01
CA GLN A 58 -22.51 21.24 -28.37
C GLN A 58 -23.12 20.19 -29.29
N SER A 59 -22.99 20.39 -30.60
CA SER A 59 -23.35 19.37 -31.59
C SER A 59 -22.28 18.29 -31.63
N LEU A 60 -22.68 17.03 -31.55
CA LEU A 60 -21.81 15.85 -31.61
C LEU A 60 -22.24 14.95 -32.77
N THR A 61 -21.34 14.64 -33.69
CA THR A 61 -21.60 13.67 -34.76
C THR A 61 -21.41 12.26 -34.24
N VAL A 62 -22.44 11.42 -34.36
CA VAL A 62 -22.42 10.01 -33.95
C VAL A 62 -22.79 9.10 -35.12
N ALA A 63 -22.13 7.95 -35.20
CA ALA A 63 -22.49 6.86 -36.09
C ALA A 63 -23.57 6.00 -35.43
N VAL A 64 -24.75 5.92 -36.04
CA VAL A 64 -25.88 5.15 -35.55
C VAL A 64 -26.36 4.14 -36.60
N PRO A 65 -26.81 2.95 -36.20
CA PRO A 65 -27.36 1.98 -37.13
C PRO A 65 -28.66 2.49 -37.75
N VAL A 66 -28.78 2.40 -39.07
CA VAL A 66 -30.00 2.74 -39.81
C VAL A 66 -31.07 1.67 -39.54
N PRO A 67 -32.24 2.04 -38.99
CA PRO A 67 -33.32 1.08 -38.77
C PRO A 67 -33.72 0.37 -40.07
N GLY A 68 -33.67 -0.96 -40.09
CA GLY A 68 -34.12 -1.78 -41.23
C GLY A 68 -33.12 -1.98 -42.38
N ALA A 69 -31.86 -1.53 -42.25
CA ALA A 69 -30.83 -1.78 -43.26
C ALA A 69 -30.32 -3.24 -43.29
N GLY A 70 -30.43 -3.98 -42.18
CA GLY A 70 -29.91 -5.35 -42.05
C GLY A 70 -30.69 -6.46 -42.75
N THR A 71 -31.85 -6.20 -43.36
CA THR A 71 -32.74 -7.23 -43.94
C THR A 71 -32.76 -7.29 -45.47
N ARG A 72 -32.01 -6.42 -46.18
CA ARG A 72 -31.89 -6.49 -47.65
C ARG A 72 -30.50 -6.94 -48.05
N THR A 73 -30.33 -8.25 -48.20
CA THR A 73 -29.18 -8.87 -48.88
C THR A 73 -29.00 -8.25 -50.27
N GLY A 74 -28.00 -7.40 -50.45
CA GLY A 74 -27.52 -7.00 -51.78
C GLY A 74 -27.12 -5.54 -52.02
N SER A 75 -27.22 -4.62 -51.05
CA SER A 75 -26.71 -3.26 -51.21
C SER A 75 -25.51 -3.00 -50.31
N ALA A 76 -24.41 -2.51 -50.89
CA ALA A 76 -23.14 -2.19 -50.22
C ALA A 76 -23.20 -0.90 -49.38
N ASP A 77 -24.39 -0.54 -48.89
CA ASP A 77 -24.58 0.61 -48.02
C ASP A 77 -24.45 0.13 -46.58
N SER A 78 -23.49 0.69 -45.83
CA SER A 78 -22.94 0.13 -44.59
C SER A 78 -23.92 -0.01 -43.40
N GLY A 79 -25.22 0.27 -43.58
CA GLY A 79 -26.24 0.19 -42.54
C GLY A 79 -26.00 1.14 -41.36
N ILE A 80 -25.07 2.08 -41.50
CA ILE A 80 -24.67 3.09 -40.52
C ILE A 80 -24.88 4.47 -41.14
N GLU A 81 -25.51 5.38 -40.41
CA GLU A 81 -25.63 6.80 -40.77
C GLU A 81 -24.91 7.68 -39.75
N LEU A 82 -24.33 8.78 -40.22
CA LEU A 82 -23.80 9.83 -39.36
C LEU A 82 -24.91 10.81 -39.03
N ARG A 83 -25.12 11.05 -37.74
CA ARG A 83 -26.16 11.96 -37.24
C ARG A 83 -25.56 12.95 -36.24
N ASP A 84 -25.88 14.22 -36.43
CA ASP A 84 -25.57 15.25 -35.46
C ASP A 84 -26.62 15.26 -34.35
N VAL A 85 -26.17 15.13 -33.10
CA VAL A 85 -27.00 15.12 -31.89
C VAL A 85 -26.54 16.19 -30.90
N PRO A 86 -27.44 16.83 -30.15
CA PRO A 86 -27.05 17.70 -29.07
C PRO A 86 -26.46 16.87 -27.91
N ALA A 87 -25.31 17.28 -27.40
CA ALA A 87 -24.63 16.62 -26.29
C ALA A 87 -24.17 17.62 -25.23
N VAL A 88 -24.33 17.26 -23.95
CA VAL A 88 -23.75 18.00 -22.82
C VAL A 88 -22.33 17.49 -22.62
N VAL A 89 -21.32 18.37 -22.66
CA VAL A 89 -19.91 17.95 -22.73
C VAL A 89 -19.13 18.49 -21.54
N LEU A 90 -18.65 17.58 -20.70
CA LEU A 90 -17.99 17.89 -19.45
C LEU A 90 -16.52 17.45 -19.48
N PRO A 91 -15.60 18.20 -18.85
CA PRO A 91 -14.27 17.67 -18.54
C PRO A 91 -14.39 16.36 -17.74
N VAL A 92 -13.45 15.42 -17.91
CA VAL A 92 -13.47 14.12 -17.22
C VAL A 92 -13.68 14.28 -15.71
N ALA A 93 -12.96 15.21 -15.07
CA ALA A 93 -13.09 15.48 -13.63
C ALA A 93 -14.53 15.85 -13.20
N ALA A 94 -15.26 16.60 -14.03
CA ALA A 94 -16.66 16.98 -13.77
C ALA A 94 -17.63 15.84 -14.10
N ALA A 95 -17.30 14.97 -15.06
CA ALA A 95 -18.11 13.81 -15.43
C ALA A 95 -18.01 12.65 -14.41
N LEU A 96 -16.88 12.49 -13.72
CA LEU A 96 -16.62 11.39 -12.80
C LEU A 96 -17.72 11.16 -11.74
N PRO A 97 -18.24 12.18 -11.03
CA PRO A 97 -19.34 11.99 -10.08
C PRO A 97 -20.65 11.49 -10.71
N VAL A 98 -20.92 11.82 -11.98
CA VAL A 98 -22.09 11.30 -12.71
C VAL A 98 -21.88 9.84 -13.05
N LEU A 99 -20.74 9.54 -13.68
CA LEU A 99 -20.41 8.20 -14.18
C LEU A 99 -20.34 7.17 -13.06
N THR A 100 -19.64 7.49 -11.96
CA THR A 100 -19.51 6.58 -10.81
C THR A 100 -20.86 6.22 -10.19
N ARG A 101 -21.83 7.15 -10.18
CA ARG A 101 -23.21 6.88 -9.75
C ARG A 101 -24.01 6.12 -10.79
N ALA A 102 -23.86 6.45 -12.07
CA ALA A 102 -24.57 5.80 -13.19
C ALA A 102 -24.35 4.28 -13.20
N ARG A 103 -23.14 3.82 -12.84
CA ARG A 103 -22.80 2.39 -12.72
C ARG A 103 -23.79 1.58 -11.87
N THR A 104 -24.38 2.19 -10.85
CA THR A 104 -25.27 1.53 -9.88
C THR A 104 -26.70 2.06 -9.93
N ALA A 105 -26.98 3.10 -10.73
CA ALA A 105 -28.25 3.79 -10.72
C ALA A 105 -29.30 3.02 -11.53
N PRO A 106 -30.49 2.76 -10.95
CA PRO A 106 -31.59 2.16 -11.70
C PRO A 106 -32.02 3.05 -12.87
N GLY A 107 -32.04 2.46 -14.08
CA GLY A 107 -32.41 3.17 -15.30
C GLY A 107 -31.34 4.12 -15.85
N ALA A 108 -30.08 3.96 -15.43
CA ALA A 108 -28.95 4.57 -16.14
C ALA A 108 -28.80 3.97 -17.54
N ASP A 109 -28.30 4.78 -18.46
CA ASP A 109 -27.94 4.31 -19.80
C ASP A 109 -26.75 3.34 -19.72
N THR A 110 -26.72 2.33 -20.58
CA THR A 110 -25.67 1.30 -20.58
C THR A 110 -24.30 1.88 -20.86
N ALA A 111 -24.18 2.90 -21.72
CA ALA A 111 -22.92 3.57 -22.00
C ALA A 111 -22.43 4.41 -20.80
N ALA A 112 -23.35 5.07 -20.09
CA ALA A 112 -23.01 5.80 -18.86
C ALA A 112 -22.58 4.84 -17.73
N ALA A 113 -23.27 3.72 -17.56
CA ALA A 113 -22.91 2.70 -16.59
C ALA A 113 -21.56 2.03 -16.91
N PHE A 114 -21.27 1.81 -18.20
CA PHE A 114 -19.97 1.33 -18.69
C PHE A 114 -18.83 2.26 -18.29
N TRP A 115 -18.92 3.55 -18.66
CA TRP A 115 -17.89 4.54 -18.32
C TRP A 115 -17.80 4.76 -16.81
N GLY A 116 -18.89 4.54 -16.07
CA GLY A 116 -18.88 4.44 -14.61
C GLY A 116 -18.04 3.29 -14.06
N SER A 117 -18.06 2.12 -14.71
CA SER A 117 -17.21 0.99 -14.35
C SER A 117 -15.74 1.26 -14.69
N ALA A 118 -15.46 1.87 -15.84
CA ALA A 118 -14.13 2.32 -16.22
C ALA A 118 -13.57 3.37 -15.23
N ALA A 119 -14.41 4.30 -14.78
CA ALA A 119 -14.02 5.33 -13.82
C ALA A 119 -13.64 4.72 -12.47
N VAL A 120 -14.43 3.77 -11.96
CA VAL A 120 -14.11 3.06 -10.71
C VAL A 120 -12.82 2.25 -10.86
N LEU A 121 -12.60 1.60 -11.99
CA LEU A 121 -11.34 0.90 -12.27
C LEU A 121 -10.15 1.86 -12.21
N ALA A 122 -10.21 3.00 -12.91
CA ALA A 122 -9.15 4.00 -12.88
C ALA A 122 -8.86 4.52 -11.46
N LEU A 123 -9.92 4.78 -10.67
CA LEU A 123 -9.78 5.20 -9.27
C LEU A 123 -9.18 4.10 -8.37
N GLN A 124 -9.51 2.83 -8.61
CA GLN A 124 -8.91 1.70 -7.89
C GLN A 124 -7.42 1.55 -8.22
N LEU A 125 -7.04 1.68 -9.49
CA LEU A 125 -5.64 1.66 -9.93
C LEU A 125 -4.86 2.81 -9.28
N ALA A 126 -5.43 4.02 -9.28
CA ALA A 126 -4.83 5.18 -8.62
C ALA A 126 -4.70 4.98 -7.09
N ALA A 127 -5.73 4.42 -6.43
CA ALA A 127 -5.69 4.12 -5.00
C ALA A 127 -4.62 3.08 -4.64
N ARG A 128 -4.30 2.16 -5.56
CA ARG A 128 -3.16 1.23 -5.43
C ARG A 128 -1.81 1.84 -5.82
N GLY A 129 -1.75 3.15 -6.08
CA GLY A 129 -0.52 3.85 -6.45
C GLY A 129 -0.04 3.55 -7.87
N ARG A 130 -0.92 3.08 -8.78
CA ARG A 130 -0.57 2.76 -10.17
C ARG A 130 -0.65 4.01 -11.07
N LEU A 131 0.19 5.00 -10.78
CA LEU A 131 0.32 6.23 -11.55
C LEU A 131 1.79 6.47 -11.90
N LEU A 132 2.07 6.68 -13.18
CA LEU A 132 3.41 6.98 -13.68
C LEU A 132 3.45 8.33 -14.40
N PRO A 133 4.52 9.13 -14.20
CA PRO A 133 4.73 10.31 -15.01
C PRO A 133 5.06 9.91 -16.45
N GLY A 134 4.55 10.68 -17.40
CA GLY A 134 4.68 10.48 -18.82
C GLY A 134 4.75 11.80 -19.58
N VAL A 135 5.19 11.74 -20.83
CA VAL A 135 5.09 12.88 -21.75
C VAL A 135 4.13 12.48 -22.86
N SER A 136 3.11 13.29 -23.04
CA SER A 136 2.04 13.10 -24.01
C SER A 136 2.56 13.21 -25.46
N ARG A 137 1.71 12.92 -26.46
CA ARG A 137 2.16 12.89 -27.86
C ARG A 137 2.62 14.26 -28.34
N SER A 138 1.89 15.30 -27.99
CA SER A 138 2.21 16.71 -28.23
C SER A 138 3.30 17.28 -27.31
N GLY A 139 3.91 16.46 -26.43
CA GLY A 139 5.03 16.90 -25.59
C GLY A 139 4.63 17.52 -24.26
N HIS A 140 3.40 17.31 -23.78
CA HIS A 140 2.95 17.84 -22.50
C HIS A 140 3.17 16.86 -21.35
N ASP A 141 3.32 17.38 -20.14
CA ASP A 141 3.33 16.58 -18.91
C ASP A 141 2.01 15.83 -18.74
N ALA A 142 2.06 14.53 -18.46
CA ALA A 142 0.87 13.73 -18.25
C ALA A 142 1.12 12.61 -17.24
N TRP A 143 0.16 12.32 -16.37
CA TRP A 143 0.14 11.04 -15.67
C TRP A 143 -0.58 10.00 -16.51
N ARG A 144 -0.11 8.77 -16.44
CA ARG A 144 -0.79 7.61 -17.02
C ARG A 144 -1.01 6.54 -15.98
N VAL A 145 -1.99 5.69 -16.21
CA VAL A 145 -2.20 4.49 -15.43
C VAL A 145 -1.07 3.50 -15.71
N GLY A 146 -0.44 3.02 -14.65
CA GLY A 146 0.61 2.01 -14.74
C GLY A 146 1.47 1.96 -13.46
N PRO A 147 2.23 0.88 -13.27
CA PRO A 147 2.26 -0.32 -14.10
C PRO A 147 1.02 -1.20 -13.85
N LEU A 148 0.60 -1.94 -14.87
CA LEU A 148 -0.54 -2.85 -14.80
C LEU A 148 -0.07 -4.29 -14.57
N ASP A 149 -0.62 -4.96 -13.56
CA ASP A 149 -0.43 -6.40 -13.39
C ASP A 149 -1.32 -7.20 -14.38
N PRO A 150 -1.11 -8.51 -14.60
CA PRO A 150 -1.92 -9.24 -15.58
C PRO A 150 -3.41 -9.28 -15.25
N ALA A 151 -3.78 -9.23 -13.96
CA ALA A 151 -5.19 -9.19 -13.57
C ALA A 151 -5.82 -7.85 -13.97
N ASP A 152 -5.07 -6.75 -13.87
CA ASP A 152 -5.49 -5.44 -14.38
C ASP A 152 -5.64 -5.45 -15.92
N ILE A 153 -4.69 -6.09 -16.63
CA ILE A 153 -4.74 -6.20 -18.09
C ILE A 153 -5.96 -7.02 -18.53
N GLU A 154 -6.22 -8.15 -17.87
CA GLU A 154 -7.38 -8.99 -18.18
C GLU A 154 -8.68 -8.22 -17.92
N ARG A 155 -8.79 -7.55 -16.77
CA ARG A 155 -9.95 -6.72 -16.45
C ARG A 155 -10.15 -5.57 -17.43
N LEU A 156 -9.07 -4.97 -17.93
CA LEU A 156 -9.14 -3.95 -18.97
C LEU A 156 -9.65 -4.53 -20.29
N ARG A 157 -9.20 -5.73 -20.68
CA ARG A 157 -9.68 -6.44 -21.88
C ARG A 157 -11.15 -6.84 -21.76
N GLU A 158 -11.56 -7.41 -20.63
CA GLU A 158 -12.96 -7.73 -20.34
C GLU A 158 -13.84 -6.49 -20.44
N LEU A 159 -13.38 -5.38 -19.85
CA LEU A 159 -14.07 -4.10 -19.95
C LEU A 159 -14.16 -3.64 -21.41
N ALA A 160 -13.04 -3.58 -22.13
CA ALA A 160 -13.02 -3.17 -23.54
C ALA A 160 -13.93 -4.05 -24.44
N ALA A 161 -13.96 -5.36 -24.21
CA ALA A 161 -14.83 -6.30 -24.93
C ALA A 161 -16.33 -6.05 -24.66
N SER A 162 -16.68 -5.47 -23.50
CA SER A 162 -18.05 -5.12 -23.13
C SER A 162 -18.49 -3.70 -23.56
N LEU A 163 -17.63 -2.95 -24.24
CA LEU A 163 -17.87 -1.55 -24.63
C LEU A 163 -19.14 -1.41 -25.48
N PRO A 164 -20.21 -0.75 -24.99
CA PRO A 164 -21.44 -0.58 -25.76
C PRO A 164 -21.20 0.26 -27.02
N PRO A 165 -21.92 0.01 -28.14
CA PRO A 165 -21.80 0.80 -29.36
C PRO A 165 -21.97 2.31 -29.13
N GLN A 166 -22.93 2.70 -28.30
CA GLN A 166 -23.21 4.10 -27.96
C GLN A 166 -22.05 4.76 -27.19
N ALA A 167 -21.21 3.96 -26.52
CA ALA A 167 -20.09 4.43 -25.71
C ALA A 167 -18.86 4.84 -26.54
N HIS A 168 -18.84 4.49 -27.83
CA HIS A 168 -17.77 4.83 -28.79
C HIS A 168 -18.33 5.17 -30.17
N ALA A 169 -19.54 5.72 -30.21
CA ALA A 169 -20.26 6.04 -31.45
C ALA A 169 -19.68 7.23 -32.22
N VAL A 170 -18.70 7.95 -31.69
CA VAL A 170 -18.10 9.12 -32.36
C VAL A 170 -17.05 8.64 -33.36
N PRO A 171 -17.19 8.95 -34.66
CA PRO A 171 -16.22 8.55 -35.68
C PRO A 171 -14.83 9.14 -35.47
N LEU A 172 -13.81 8.43 -35.94
CA LEU A 172 -12.47 8.99 -36.07
C LEU A 172 -12.46 10.11 -37.12
N PRO A 173 -11.72 11.21 -36.88
CA PRO A 173 -11.60 12.30 -37.84
C PRO A 173 -11.06 11.81 -39.19
N ASP A 174 -11.50 12.46 -40.27
CA ASP A 174 -11.06 12.22 -41.66
C ASP A 174 -11.37 10.83 -42.26
N THR A 175 -12.33 10.10 -41.70
CA THR A 175 -12.77 8.79 -42.22
C THR A 175 -14.10 8.90 -42.98
N ALA A 176 -14.03 9.41 -44.22
CA ALA A 176 -15.23 9.65 -45.04
C ALA A 176 -15.89 8.36 -45.56
N SER A 177 -15.11 7.31 -45.84
CA SER A 177 -15.61 5.96 -46.12
C SER A 177 -14.44 4.94 -46.20
N PRO A 178 -14.48 3.80 -45.47
CA PRO A 178 -15.49 3.45 -44.47
C PRO A 178 -15.41 4.35 -43.23
N VAL A 179 -16.55 4.58 -42.57
CA VAL A 179 -16.60 5.23 -41.25
C VAL A 179 -15.85 4.35 -40.25
N LEU A 180 -14.82 4.87 -39.60
CA LEU A 180 -14.06 4.13 -38.59
C LEU A 180 -14.39 4.66 -37.19
N LEU A 181 -14.59 3.74 -36.25
CA LEU A 181 -14.78 4.05 -34.83
C LEU A 181 -13.47 3.82 -34.04
N PRO A 182 -13.31 4.45 -32.87
CA PRO A 182 -12.19 4.18 -31.98
C PRO A 182 -12.10 2.70 -31.58
N GLU A 183 -10.87 2.20 -31.52
CA GLU A 183 -10.60 0.85 -31.04
C GLU A 183 -10.92 0.75 -29.54
N PRO A 184 -11.75 -0.22 -29.09
CA PRO A 184 -12.24 -0.26 -27.72
C PRO A 184 -11.15 -0.28 -26.63
N GLU A 185 -10.13 -1.13 -26.77
CA GLU A 185 -9.08 -1.26 -25.75
C GLU A 185 -8.30 0.06 -25.59
N ARG A 186 -7.94 0.68 -26.72
CA ARG A 186 -7.26 1.97 -26.73
C ARG A 186 -8.13 3.09 -26.16
N LEU A 187 -9.41 3.17 -26.51
CA LEU A 187 -10.30 4.22 -26.00
C LEU A 187 -10.48 4.11 -24.48
N VAL A 188 -10.64 2.89 -23.96
CA VAL A 188 -10.69 2.63 -22.52
C VAL A 188 -9.38 3.06 -21.86
N ARG A 189 -8.23 2.68 -22.41
CA ARG A 189 -6.92 3.10 -21.87
C ARG A 189 -6.74 4.61 -21.85
N GLU A 190 -7.10 5.32 -22.93
CA GLU A 190 -7.04 6.78 -23.00
C GLU A 190 -7.97 7.44 -21.96
N PHE A 191 -9.13 6.85 -21.67
CA PHE A 191 -10.01 7.32 -20.59
C PHE A 191 -9.41 7.11 -19.20
N LEU A 192 -8.84 5.93 -18.94
CA LEU A 192 -8.14 5.63 -17.68
C LEU A 192 -7.00 6.63 -17.44
N ASP A 193 -6.20 6.91 -18.47
CA ASP A 193 -5.12 7.91 -18.42
C ASP A 193 -5.66 9.32 -18.18
N ALA A 194 -6.79 9.70 -18.79
CA ALA A 194 -7.41 11.01 -18.56
C ALA A 194 -7.90 11.18 -17.11
N VAL A 195 -8.42 10.12 -16.48
CA VAL A 195 -8.77 10.13 -15.06
C VAL A 195 -7.50 10.25 -14.21
N ALA A 196 -6.49 9.42 -14.48
CA ALA A 196 -5.21 9.42 -13.78
C ALA A 196 -4.49 10.77 -13.83
N ASP A 197 -4.43 11.42 -15.01
CA ASP A 197 -3.77 12.71 -15.22
C ASP A 197 -4.40 13.86 -14.43
N GLY A 198 -5.67 13.75 -14.04
CA GLY A 198 -6.34 14.74 -13.22
C GLY A 198 -6.05 14.65 -11.71
N LEU A 199 -5.66 13.48 -11.19
CA LEU A 199 -5.67 13.24 -9.73
C LEU A 199 -4.53 13.92 -8.96
N PRO A 200 -3.25 13.88 -9.39
CA PRO A 200 -2.14 14.43 -8.60
C PRO A 200 -2.07 15.97 -8.56
N ARG A 201 -2.96 16.66 -9.27
CA ARG A 201 -2.90 18.12 -9.53
C ARG A 201 -3.76 18.93 -8.55
N SER A 202 -3.56 18.69 -7.25
CA SER A 202 -4.26 19.45 -6.21
C SER A 202 -3.78 20.91 -6.17
N PRO A 203 -4.56 21.86 -5.61
CA PRO A 203 -4.13 23.26 -5.48
C PRO A 203 -2.79 23.47 -4.77
N ALA A 204 -2.36 22.53 -3.91
CA ALA A 204 -1.08 22.59 -3.20
C ALA A 204 0.04 21.79 -3.89
N ALA A 205 -0.24 21.06 -4.97
CA ALA A 205 0.72 20.15 -5.59
C ALA A 205 1.98 20.89 -6.07
N SER A 206 1.82 22.00 -6.79
CA SER A 206 2.96 22.77 -7.32
C SER A 206 3.84 23.37 -6.21
N LEU A 207 3.26 23.64 -5.03
CA LEU A 207 4.02 24.11 -3.86
C LEU A 207 4.82 22.97 -3.24
N ALA A 208 4.25 21.76 -3.18
CA ALA A 208 4.91 20.58 -2.62
C ALA A 208 6.04 20.04 -3.53
N THR A 209 5.88 20.12 -4.85
CA THR A 209 6.85 19.61 -5.83
C THR A 209 7.89 20.66 -6.25
N GLY A 210 7.72 21.92 -5.86
CA GLY A 210 8.63 23.02 -6.22
C GLY A 210 8.55 23.46 -7.69
N GLY A 211 7.52 23.04 -8.44
CA GLY A 211 7.36 23.40 -9.84
C GLY A 211 6.02 22.93 -10.44
N PRO A 212 5.63 23.47 -11.62
CA PRO A 212 4.33 23.20 -12.22
C PRO A 212 4.26 21.87 -13.00
N ALA A 213 5.39 21.28 -13.40
CA ALA A 213 5.43 20.03 -14.14
C ALA A 213 4.81 18.89 -13.30
N PHE A 214 3.87 18.15 -13.88
CA PHE A 214 3.11 17.06 -13.25
C PHE A 214 2.20 17.47 -12.08
N ALA A 215 2.17 18.75 -11.72
CA ALA A 215 1.51 19.25 -10.51
C ALA A 215 0.45 20.33 -10.79
N ALA A 216 0.67 21.20 -11.78
CA ALA A 216 -0.27 22.25 -12.17
C ALA A 216 -1.42 21.68 -13.01
N PRO A 217 -2.66 22.21 -12.90
CA PRO A 217 -3.75 21.79 -13.79
C PRO A 217 -3.48 22.14 -15.26
N GLU A 218 -2.80 23.26 -15.53
CA GLU A 218 -2.44 23.70 -16.88
C GLU A 218 -1.42 22.76 -17.56
N PRO A 219 -1.59 22.40 -18.85
CA PRO A 219 -0.57 21.76 -19.68
C PRO A 219 0.81 22.43 -19.63
N GLN A 220 1.83 21.69 -19.20
CA GLN A 220 3.23 22.10 -19.27
C GLN A 220 3.91 21.39 -20.44
N HIS A 221 4.45 22.13 -21.39
CA HIS A 221 5.17 21.58 -22.52
C HIS A 221 6.61 21.24 -22.12
N ILE A 222 6.93 19.95 -22.00
CA ILE A 222 8.20 19.39 -21.50
C ILE A 222 8.71 18.22 -22.36
N PRO A 223 8.82 18.37 -23.70
CA PRO A 223 9.22 17.27 -24.59
C PRO A 223 10.60 16.67 -24.26
N GLU A 224 11.49 17.46 -23.66
CA GLU A 224 12.83 17.05 -23.22
C GLU A 224 12.79 16.01 -22.08
N GLN A 225 11.72 15.96 -21.29
CA GLN A 225 11.58 15.01 -20.18
C GLN A 225 11.08 13.63 -20.64
N ARG A 226 10.83 13.43 -21.94
CA ARG A 226 10.31 12.17 -22.47
C ARG A 226 11.22 10.98 -22.20
N ALA A 227 12.53 11.16 -22.33
CA ALA A 227 13.50 10.10 -22.03
C ALA A 227 13.48 9.74 -20.55
N TRP A 228 13.52 10.74 -19.67
CA TRP A 228 13.40 10.55 -18.22
C TRP A 228 12.10 9.83 -17.83
N ALA A 229 10.95 10.27 -18.38
CA ALA A 229 9.66 9.65 -18.09
C ALA A 229 9.58 8.20 -18.60
N ALA A 230 10.18 7.91 -19.77
CA ALA A 230 10.30 6.55 -20.29
C ALA A 230 11.18 5.67 -19.39
N ASP A 231 12.30 6.20 -18.87
CA ASP A 231 13.18 5.48 -17.95
C ASP A 231 12.49 5.18 -16.60
N VAL A 232 11.77 6.17 -16.05
CA VAL A 232 10.95 6.00 -14.84
C VAL A 232 9.91 4.90 -15.08
N ALA A 233 9.17 5.00 -16.19
CA ALA A 233 8.14 4.03 -16.49
C ALA A 233 8.69 2.64 -16.80
N ALA A 234 9.80 2.51 -17.53
CA ALA A 234 10.44 1.22 -17.79
C ALA A 234 10.84 0.51 -16.49
N GLY A 235 11.28 1.25 -15.47
CA GLY A 235 11.55 0.69 -14.15
C GLY A 235 10.31 0.26 -13.36
N HIS A 236 9.10 0.66 -13.75
CA HIS A 236 7.86 0.27 -13.08
C HIS A 236 7.01 -0.71 -13.91
N ASP A 237 6.95 -0.51 -15.24
CA ASP A 237 6.30 -1.36 -16.26
C ASP A 237 7.10 -2.64 -16.55
N ALA A 238 8.32 -2.73 -16.02
CA ALA A 238 9.07 -3.96 -15.89
C ALA A 238 8.15 -5.00 -15.27
N GLY A 239 7.71 -6.01 -16.04
CA GLY A 239 7.02 -7.20 -15.53
C GLY A 239 7.88 -8.03 -14.56
N VAL A 240 8.90 -7.43 -13.95
CA VAL A 240 9.94 -8.03 -13.14
C VAL A 240 10.13 -7.19 -11.88
N ARG A 241 9.91 -7.80 -10.71
CA ARG A 241 10.37 -7.26 -9.43
C ARG A 241 11.75 -7.83 -9.13
N ILE A 242 12.65 -7.03 -8.55
CA ILE A 242 13.95 -7.52 -8.09
C ILE A 242 13.97 -7.68 -6.57
N SER A 243 14.71 -8.66 -6.09
CA SER A 243 14.94 -8.84 -4.65
C SER A 243 16.38 -9.24 -4.38
N LEU A 244 16.87 -8.95 -3.18
CA LEU A 244 18.17 -9.40 -2.68
C LEU A 244 17.95 -10.54 -1.69
N ARG A 245 18.43 -11.74 -2.03
CA ARG A 245 18.48 -12.87 -1.11
C ARG A 245 19.80 -12.84 -0.37
N ILE A 246 19.76 -12.70 0.95
CA ILE A 246 20.96 -12.74 1.79
C ILE A 246 21.33 -14.19 2.05
N GLU A 247 22.57 -14.54 1.75
CA GLU A 247 23.18 -15.84 1.99
C GLU A 247 24.32 -15.69 3.00
N VAL A 248 24.44 -16.66 3.90
CA VAL A 248 25.45 -16.64 4.96
C VAL A 248 26.38 -17.82 4.78
N ALA A 249 27.66 -17.54 4.51
CA ALA A 249 28.69 -18.56 4.41
C ALA A 249 29.43 -18.73 5.74
N GLY A 250 29.82 -19.96 6.10
CA GLY A 250 30.69 -20.23 7.26
C GLY A 250 30.00 -20.57 8.58
N LEU A 251 28.69 -20.88 8.59
CA LEU A 251 27.93 -21.25 9.79
C LEU A 251 28.27 -22.66 10.36
N THR A 252 29.14 -23.42 9.69
CA THR A 252 29.53 -24.79 10.07
C THR A 252 30.78 -24.81 10.97
N GLY A 253 30.62 -24.41 12.23
CA GLY A 253 31.67 -24.51 13.24
C GLY A 253 31.11 -24.74 14.66
N ALA A 254 31.48 -25.86 15.29
CA ALA A 254 31.11 -26.20 16.67
C ALA A 254 31.89 -25.41 17.75
N GLY A 255 32.32 -24.18 17.43
CA GLY A 255 33.07 -23.30 18.32
C GLY A 255 32.19 -22.22 18.98
N THR A 256 32.56 -21.82 20.19
CA THR A 256 31.96 -20.72 20.98
C THR A 256 32.38 -19.32 20.52
N SER A 257 33.28 -19.22 19.54
CA SER A 257 33.72 -17.97 18.91
C SER A 257 33.20 -17.90 17.47
N ILE A 258 32.79 -16.71 17.02
CA ILE A 258 32.46 -16.48 15.61
C ILE A 258 33.73 -16.80 14.79
N PRO A 259 33.70 -17.71 13.80
CA PRO A 259 34.85 -17.91 12.93
C PRO A 259 35.21 -16.58 12.25
N ASP A 260 36.48 -16.20 12.28
CA ASP A 260 37.01 -15.15 11.40
C ASP A 260 36.80 -15.63 9.95
N GLY A 261 35.72 -15.18 9.31
CA GLY A 261 35.34 -15.63 7.96
C GLY A 261 33.85 -15.92 7.71
N VAL A 262 32.93 -15.59 8.62
CA VAL A 262 31.49 -15.55 8.25
C VAL A 262 31.29 -14.40 7.28
N GLY A 263 30.97 -14.73 6.03
CA GLY A 263 30.74 -13.77 4.96
C GLY A 263 29.26 -13.73 4.58
N PHE A 264 28.76 -12.53 4.32
CA PHE A 264 27.41 -12.34 3.79
C PHE A 264 27.48 -12.10 2.28
N THR A 265 26.53 -12.64 1.55
CA THR A 265 26.41 -12.41 0.11
C THR A 265 24.97 -12.09 -0.22
N ALA A 266 24.73 -10.99 -0.93
CA ALA A 266 23.41 -10.67 -1.46
C ALA A 266 23.33 -11.13 -2.91
N ALA A 267 22.54 -12.17 -3.17
CA ALA A 267 22.23 -12.67 -4.50
C ALA A 267 21.03 -11.93 -5.08
N LEU A 268 21.15 -11.44 -6.32
CA LEU A 268 20.08 -10.73 -7.01
C LEU A 268 19.11 -11.73 -7.64
N GLN A 269 17.82 -11.62 -7.30
CA GLN A 269 16.76 -12.43 -7.88
C GLN A 269 15.76 -11.57 -8.64
N LEU A 270 15.20 -12.17 -9.69
CA LEU A 270 14.12 -11.62 -10.50
C LEU A 270 12.85 -12.43 -10.23
N HIS A 271 11.76 -11.71 -10.04
CA HIS A 271 10.43 -12.26 -9.83
C HIS A 271 9.54 -11.82 -10.98
N ASP A 272 8.84 -12.75 -11.59
CA ASP A 272 7.84 -12.43 -12.62
C ASP A 272 6.62 -11.79 -11.94
N LEU A 273 6.25 -10.58 -12.36
CA LEU A 273 5.03 -9.93 -11.85
C LEU A 273 3.76 -10.64 -12.33
N ALA A 274 3.85 -11.44 -13.41
CA ALA A 274 2.73 -12.20 -13.90
C ALA A 274 2.51 -13.54 -13.16
N ASP A 275 3.59 -14.09 -12.59
CA ASP A 275 3.58 -15.33 -11.84
C ASP A 275 4.51 -15.18 -10.61
N PRO A 276 3.99 -14.76 -9.45
CA PRO A 276 4.81 -14.52 -8.25
C PRO A 276 5.56 -15.76 -7.74
N ALA A 277 5.20 -16.97 -8.19
CA ALA A 277 5.92 -18.20 -7.86
C ALA A 277 7.17 -18.39 -8.73
N ARG A 278 7.29 -17.65 -9.84
CA ARG A 278 8.41 -17.70 -10.75
C ARG A 278 9.51 -16.75 -10.30
N VAL A 279 10.55 -17.35 -9.74
CA VAL A 279 11.76 -16.67 -9.28
C VAL A 279 12.96 -17.29 -9.98
N ALA A 280 13.87 -16.45 -10.47
CA ALA A 280 15.16 -16.88 -11.01
C ALA A 280 16.27 -15.96 -10.53
N ASP A 281 17.46 -16.53 -10.34
CA ASP A 281 18.64 -15.73 -10.01
C ASP A 281 19.10 -14.96 -11.26
N ALA A 282 19.63 -13.76 -11.06
CA ALA A 282 20.01 -12.88 -12.17
C ALA A 282 21.05 -13.54 -13.10
N SER A 283 21.96 -14.34 -12.56
CA SER A 283 22.91 -15.13 -13.36
C SER A 283 22.23 -16.11 -14.32
N GLU A 284 21.14 -16.75 -13.90
CA GLU A 284 20.37 -17.66 -14.74
C GLU A 284 19.65 -16.93 -15.88
N VAL A 285 19.07 -15.77 -15.58
CA VAL A 285 18.38 -14.91 -16.57
C VAL A 285 19.37 -14.33 -17.57
N TRP A 286 20.58 -13.98 -17.14
CA TRP A 286 21.65 -13.49 -18.02
C TRP A 286 22.27 -14.59 -18.88
N ALA A 287 22.40 -15.81 -18.35
CA ALA A 287 22.84 -16.96 -19.14
C ALA A 287 21.80 -17.33 -20.19
N GLY A 288 20.50 -17.29 -19.85
CA GLY A 288 19.40 -17.63 -20.76
C GLY A 288 19.36 -19.11 -21.16
N THR A 289 20.06 -19.96 -20.43
CA THR A 289 20.19 -21.41 -20.70
C THR A 289 19.24 -22.25 -19.86
N THR A 290 18.77 -21.73 -18.72
CA THR A 290 17.84 -22.44 -17.83
C THR A 290 16.38 -22.15 -18.24
N PRO A 291 15.45 -23.08 -18.02
CA PRO A 291 14.02 -22.85 -18.23
C PRO A 291 13.48 -21.66 -17.42
N ALA A 292 14.01 -21.48 -16.19
CA ALA A 292 13.68 -20.36 -15.33
C ALA A 292 14.13 -19.02 -15.95
N GLY A 293 15.36 -18.94 -16.47
CA GLY A 293 15.89 -17.75 -17.13
C GLY A 293 15.25 -17.43 -18.48
N GLN A 294 14.82 -18.45 -19.24
CA GLN A 294 14.13 -18.29 -20.54
C GLN A 294 12.68 -17.84 -20.40
N ALA A 295 12.06 -18.09 -19.25
CA ALA A 295 10.69 -17.65 -18.97
C ALA A 295 10.59 -16.12 -18.81
N PHE A 296 11.70 -15.44 -18.51
CA PHE A 296 11.76 -13.98 -18.46
C PHE A 296 11.92 -13.40 -19.87
N GLY A 297 11.07 -12.44 -20.21
CA GLY A 297 11.04 -11.84 -21.53
C GLY A 297 12.32 -11.07 -21.90
N PRO A 298 12.54 -10.76 -23.19
CA PRO A 298 13.77 -10.12 -23.69
C PRO A 298 14.05 -8.72 -23.11
N ARG A 299 13.06 -8.07 -22.48
CA ARG A 299 13.23 -6.77 -21.79
C ARG A 299 13.69 -6.90 -20.33
N ALA A 300 13.53 -8.07 -19.71
CA ALA A 300 13.81 -8.28 -18.28
C ALA A 300 15.23 -7.87 -17.86
N ARG A 301 16.24 -8.09 -18.72
CA ARG A 301 17.63 -7.70 -18.43
C ARG A 301 17.81 -6.17 -18.37
N MET A 302 17.23 -5.45 -19.33
CA MET A 302 17.29 -3.98 -19.37
C MET A 302 16.56 -3.38 -18.16
N ASP A 303 15.38 -3.89 -17.87
CA ASP A 303 14.52 -3.45 -16.79
C ASP A 303 15.15 -3.70 -15.40
N THR A 304 15.82 -4.84 -15.26
CA THR A 304 16.61 -5.17 -14.06
C THR A 304 17.76 -4.20 -13.88
N LEU A 305 18.50 -3.84 -14.94
CA LEU A 305 19.59 -2.85 -14.84
C LEU A 305 19.09 -1.46 -14.47
N LEU A 306 17.93 -1.04 -14.97
CA LEU A 306 17.31 0.24 -14.60
C LEU A 306 16.89 0.27 -13.12
N THR A 307 16.27 -0.81 -12.64
CA THR A 307 15.86 -0.91 -11.23
C THR A 307 17.07 -1.01 -10.31
N LEU A 308 18.09 -1.79 -10.70
CA LEU A 308 19.36 -1.89 -9.98
C LEU A 308 20.09 -0.53 -9.93
N ARG A 309 20.04 0.28 -10.99
CA ARG A 309 20.65 1.62 -11.00
C ARG A 309 19.99 2.56 -9.99
N ARG A 310 18.67 2.50 -9.84
CA ARG A 310 17.94 3.26 -8.82
C ARG A 310 18.26 2.75 -7.42
N ALA A 311 18.29 1.43 -7.24
CA ALA A 311 18.64 0.81 -5.96
C ALA A 311 20.06 1.19 -5.52
N ALA A 312 21.03 1.17 -6.43
CA ALA A 312 22.42 1.59 -6.16
C ALA A 312 22.54 3.08 -5.81
N ALA A 313 21.66 3.94 -6.33
CA ALA A 313 21.60 5.34 -5.94
C ALA A 313 21.03 5.53 -4.53
N ALA A 314 20.13 4.64 -4.08
CA ALA A 314 19.57 4.64 -2.74
C ALA A 314 20.48 3.94 -1.72
N TRP A 315 21.27 2.95 -2.14
CA TRP A 315 22.18 2.17 -1.30
C TRP A 315 23.46 1.81 -2.07
N ALA A 316 24.54 2.51 -1.75
CA ALA A 316 25.82 2.46 -2.48
C ALA A 316 26.46 1.06 -2.62
N PRO A 317 26.33 0.12 -1.67
CA PRO A 317 26.90 -1.22 -1.78
C PRO A 317 26.47 -2.04 -3.01
N LEU A 318 25.38 -1.67 -3.69
CA LEU A 318 24.95 -2.34 -4.94
C LEU A 318 25.69 -1.89 -6.20
N THR A 319 26.49 -0.82 -6.12
CA THR A 319 27.23 -0.25 -7.27
C THR A 319 28.08 -1.28 -8.03
N PRO A 320 28.79 -2.23 -7.39
CA PRO A 320 29.57 -3.24 -8.10
C PRO A 320 28.75 -4.09 -9.09
N LEU A 321 27.47 -4.37 -8.78
CA LEU A 321 26.59 -5.16 -9.63
C LEU A 321 26.29 -4.47 -10.98
N LEU A 322 26.33 -3.14 -11.03
CA LEU A 322 26.13 -2.39 -12.28
C LEU A 322 27.32 -2.46 -13.24
N SER A 323 28.52 -2.74 -12.70
CA SER A 323 29.76 -2.83 -13.48
C SER A 323 30.08 -4.25 -13.92
N ALA A 324 29.44 -5.25 -13.29
CA ALA A 324 29.61 -6.64 -13.63
C ALA A 324 28.96 -6.98 -14.98
N ALA A 325 29.59 -7.88 -15.75
CA ALA A 325 28.99 -8.39 -16.99
C ALA A 325 27.67 -9.16 -16.73
N VAL A 326 27.55 -9.74 -15.53
CA VAL A 326 26.37 -10.41 -15.00
C VAL A 326 26.15 -9.90 -13.57
N PRO A 327 25.00 -9.28 -13.25
CA PRO A 327 24.73 -8.76 -11.90
C PRO A 327 24.26 -9.91 -10.98
N ASP A 328 25.16 -10.82 -10.64
CA ASP A 328 24.84 -12.06 -9.91
C ASP A 328 24.70 -11.82 -8.39
N SER A 329 25.81 -11.49 -7.72
CA SER A 329 25.84 -11.34 -6.27
C SER A 329 26.91 -10.34 -5.83
N VAL A 330 26.73 -9.78 -4.63
CA VAL A 330 27.69 -8.87 -3.99
C VAL A 330 27.99 -9.33 -2.57
N GLY A 331 29.26 -9.35 -2.20
CA GLY A 331 29.68 -9.64 -0.82
C GLY A 331 29.38 -8.43 0.07
N LEU A 332 28.80 -8.69 1.25
CA LEU A 332 28.42 -7.66 2.21
C LEU A 332 29.31 -7.72 3.46
N ALA A 333 29.71 -6.54 3.92
CA ALA A 333 30.38 -6.34 5.20
C ALA A 333 29.38 -6.33 6.38
N ASP A 334 29.89 -6.47 7.60
CA ASP A 334 29.06 -6.47 8.81
C ASP A 334 28.31 -5.12 8.99
N GLU A 335 28.93 -4.01 8.60
CA GLU A 335 28.31 -2.68 8.64
C GLU A 335 27.12 -2.56 7.66
N GLU A 336 27.27 -3.12 6.45
CA GLU A 336 26.24 -3.10 5.41
C GLU A 336 25.03 -3.97 5.78
N ILE A 337 25.26 -5.07 6.50
CA ILE A 337 24.20 -5.91 7.07
C ILE A 337 23.44 -5.15 8.17
N ALA A 338 24.13 -4.38 9.01
CA ALA A 338 23.47 -3.53 9.99
C ALA A 338 22.58 -2.47 9.33
N GLU A 339 23.05 -1.83 8.24
CA GLU A 339 22.24 -0.89 7.47
C GLU A 339 20.97 -1.52 6.89
N LEU A 340 21.08 -2.75 6.36
CA LEU A 340 19.95 -3.52 5.82
C LEU A 340 18.90 -3.88 6.87
N LEU A 341 19.27 -3.96 8.16
CA LEU A 341 18.29 -4.16 9.23
C LEU A 341 17.52 -2.90 9.60
N GLY A 342 18.07 -1.74 9.27
CA GLY A 342 17.53 -0.44 9.62
C GLY A 342 17.05 0.35 8.40
N PRO A 343 17.56 1.58 8.17
CA PRO A 343 17.02 2.50 7.18
C PRO A 343 17.23 2.03 5.73
N ALA A 344 18.27 1.24 5.43
CA ALA A 344 18.56 0.85 4.05
C ALA A 344 17.51 -0.12 3.49
N SER A 345 16.94 -1.03 4.30
CA SER A 345 15.83 -1.88 3.83
C SER A 345 14.60 -1.06 3.41
N ARG A 346 14.28 0.02 4.13
CA ARG A 346 13.18 0.92 3.75
C ARG A 346 13.50 1.70 2.47
N ALA A 347 14.74 2.18 2.32
CA ALA A 347 15.18 2.87 1.11
C ALA A 347 15.16 1.94 -0.12
N LEU A 348 15.59 0.69 0.04
CA LEU A 348 15.55 -0.34 -0.99
C LEU A 348 14.12 -0.72 -1.37
N ALA A 349 13.22 -0.89 -0.39
CA ALA A 349 11.80 -1.15 -0.65
C ALA A 349 11.15 0.01 -1.43
N ALA A 350 11.48 1.26 -1.09
CA ALA A 350 11.02 2.44 -1.84
C ALA A 350 11.58 2.49 -3.26
N ALA A 351 12.78 1.94 -3.49
CA ALA A 351 13.38 1.76 -4.81
C ALA A 351 12.84 0.51 -5.57
N GLY A 352 11.92 -0.25 -4.97
CA GLY A 352 11.31 -1.44 -5.58
C GLY A 352 12.11 -2.74 -5.40
N VAL A 353 13.00 -2.80 -4.39
CA VAL A 353 13.84 -3.96 -4.08
C VAL A 353 13.49 -4.53 -2.71
N GLU A 354 13.02 -5.78 -2.69
CA GLU A 354 12.77 -6.51 -1.44
C GLU A 354 14.03 -7.22 -0.94
N VAL A 355 14.18 -7.38 0.38
CA VAL A 355 15.31 -8.09 0.99
C VAL A 355 14.78 -9.36 1.66
N HIS A 356 15.27 -10.51 1.22
CA HIS A 356 14.91 -11.82 1.75
C HIS A 356 16.05 -12.35 2.63
N TRP A 357 15.69 -12.72 3.86
CA TRP A 357 16.61 -13.27 4.84
C TRP A 357 16.44 -14.79 4.94
N PRO A 358 17.51 -15.55 5.25
CA PRO A 358 17.44 -16.97 5.55
C PRO A 358 16.44 -17.26 6.68
N ALA A 359 15.63 -18.31 6.52
CA ALA A 359 14.62 -18.71 7.50
C ALA A 359 15.20 -19.12 8.86
N ASP A 360 16.46 -19.57 8.88
CA ASP A 360 17.14 -20.06 10.08
C ASP A 360 17.63 -18.94 11.01
N LEU A 361 17.54 -17.67 10.58
CA LEU A 361 17.96 -16.52 11.38
C LEU A 361 16.79 -15.99 12.23
N VAL A 362 16.95 -16.04 13.55
CA VAL A 362 15.99 -15.40 14.48
C VAL A 362 16.19 -13.89 14.42
N ARG A 363 15.11 -13.16 14.14
CA ARG A 363 15.11 -11.71 13.90
C ARG A 363 14.57 -10.93 15.10
N GLY A 364 15.18 -9.76 15.31
CA GLY A 364 14.59 -8.66 16.06
C GLY A 364 14.89 -8.69 17.56
N LEU A 365 15.42 -7.57 18.04
CA LEU A 365 15.47 -7.24 19.47
C LEU A 365 14.16 -6.52 19.82
N SER A 366 13.30 -7.19 20.57
CA SER A 366 12.15 -6.56 21.21
C SER A 366 12.56 -6.04 22.59
N THR A 367 12.17 -4.81 22.89
CA THR A 367 12.41 -4.18 24.18
C THR A 367 11.06 -3.89 24.81
N ARG A 368 10.80 -4.48 25.97
CA ARG A 368 9.54 -4.33 26.68
C ARG A 368 9.82 -3.88 28.10
N ALA A 369 9.05 -2.91 28.57
CA ALA A 369 9.15 -2.48 29.94
C ALA A 369 8.20 -3.30 30.82
N VAL A 370 8.70 -3.76 31.96
CA VAL A 370 7.91 -4.44 32.98
C VAL A 370 7.81 -3.53 34.20
N VAL A 371 6.58 -3.29 34.63
CA VAL A 371 6.29 -2.46 35.80
C VAL A 371 5.80 -3.33 36.94
N GLY A 372 6.52 -3.33 38.06
CA GLY A 372 6.26 -4.18 39.22
C GLY A 372 6.90 -3.68 40.52
N PRO A 373 6.56 -4.29 41.67
CA PRO A 373 7.22 -3.97 42.94
C PRO A 373 8.71 -4.37 42.92
N PRO A 374 9.60 -3.61 43.61
CA PRO A 374 11.04 -3.61 43.37
C PRO A 374 11.82 -4.90 43.67
N ASP A 375 11.25 -5.96 44.25
CA ASP A 375 12.03 -7.13 44.68
C ASP A 375 11.26 -8.47 44.60
N GLN A 376 10.92 -8.95 43.40
CA GLN A 376 10.52 -10.37 43.24
C GLN A 376 11.19 -11.15 42.11
N ASP A 377 11.85 -10.50 41.14
CA ASP A 377 12.31 -11.20 39.93
C ASP A 377 13.85 -11.32 39.81
N GLY A 378 14.58 -11.29 40.92
CA GLY A 378 16.05 -11.35 40.96
C GLY A 378 16.68 -12.47 41.79
N ALA A 379 15.92 -13.31 42.49
CA ALA A 379 16.49 -14.43 43.23
C ALA A 379 16.54 -15.68 42.33
N PRO A 380 17.71 -16.33 42.14
CA PRO A 380 17.75 -17.63 41.49
C PRO A 380 16.87 -18.60 42.26
N TYR A 381 16.04 -19.34 41.54
CA TYR A 381 15.27 -20.47 42.07
C TYR A 381 16.24 -21.47 42.72
N ASP A 382 16.36 -21.44 44.05
CA ASP A 382 17.08 -22.44 44.83
C ASP A 382 16.11 -23.59 45.15
N PRO A 383 16.26 -24.77 44.52
CA PRO A 383 15.40 -25.92 44.77
C PRO A 383 15.60 -26.54 46.17
N GLN A 384 16.61 -26.11 46.93
CA GLN A 384 16.94 -26.69 48.25
C GLN A 384 16.35 -25.93 49.44
N ALA A 385 15.80 -24.73 49.27
CA ALA A 385 15.14 -23.97 50.35
C ALA A 385 13.75 -24.52 50.74
N VAL A 386 13.22 -25.51 50.00
CA VAL A 386 11.92 -26.15 50.27
C VAL A 386 12.03 -27.32 51.27
N LYS A 387 13.24 -27.68 51.73
CA LYS A 387 13.44 -28.85 52.62
C LYS A 387 13.55 -28.57 54.10
N ASP A 388 13.55 -27.32 54.55
CA ASP A 388 13.64 -27.01 55.98
C ASP A 388 12.56 -26.03 56.44
N ARG A 389 11.32 -26.51 56.40
CA ARG A 389 10.22 -25.97 57.22
C ARG A 389 9.46 -27.15 57.83
N THR A 390 10.00 -27.61 58.94
CA THR A 390 9.32 -28.54 59.85
C THR A 390 8.16 -27.79 60.53
N GLU A 391 6.95 -28.24 60.22
CA GLU A 391 5.68 -28.16 60.96
C GLU A 391 5.11 -26.83 61.52
N PRO A 392 3.77 -26.72 61.62
CA PRO A 392 3.05 -25.46 61.82
C PRO A 392 2.62 -25.23 63.28
N GLU A 393 2.85 -24.03 63.80
CA GLU A 393 2.20 -23.57 65.04
C GLU A 393 0.86 -22.90 64.70
N PRO A 394 -0.27 -23.29 65.33
CA PRO A 394 -1.58 -22.75 65.06
C PRO A 394 -1.87 -21.57 66.00
N SER A 395 -2.19 -20.41 65.46
CA SER A 395 -3.00 -19.42 66.19
C SER A 395 -3.77 -18.52 65.24
N GLY A 396 -5.08 -18.56 65.43
CA GLY A 396 -6.09 -18.03 64.54
C GLY A 396 -6.16 -16.51 64.47
N SER A 397 -6.62 -16.03 63.32
CA SER A 397 -7.67 -15.03 63.28
C SER A 397 -8.24 -14.99 61.86
N ASN A 398 -9.42 -15.57 61.72
CA ASN A 398 -10.30 -15.42 60.58
C ASN A 398 -10.67 -13.94 60.38
N ARG A 399 -10.23 -13.32 59.28
CA ARG A 399 -10.91 -12.17 58.67
C ARG A 399 -10.92 -12.35 57.17
N ALA A 400 -12.04 -12.89 56.69
CA ALA A 400 -12.61 -12.40 55.45
C ALA A 400 -12.87 -10.90 55.61
N ALA A 401 -12.01 -10.08 55.02
CA ALA A 401 -12.23 -8.66 54.84
C ALA A 401 -11.44 -8.21 53.61
N SER A 402 -12.20 -7.76 52.61
CA SER A 402 -11.78 -6.84 51.56
C SER A 402 -10.71 -5.87 52.07
N GLY A 403 -9.50 -5.99 51.54
CA GLY A 403 -8.41 -5.05 51.80
C GLY A 403 -7.52 -5.02 50.58
N MET A 404 -7.65 -4.00 49.75
CA MET A 404 -6.60 -3.66 48.80
C MET A 404 -5.30 -3.57 49.60
N PRO A 405 -4.23 -4.27 49.20
CA PRO A 405 -3.00 -4.20 49.96
C PRO A 405 -2.46 -2.76 49.89
N SER A 406 -1.87 -2.32 50.99
CA SER A 406 -1.39 -0.96 51.28
C SER A 406 -0.19 -0.52 50.41
N PHE A 407 -0.30 -0.68 49.09
CA PHE A 407 0.72 -0.36 48.08
C PHE A 407 0.29 0.81 47.17
N LEU A 408 -0.82 1.48 47.49
CA LEU A 408 -1.29 2.74 46.89
C LEU A 408 -0.98 3.96 47.79
N SER A 409 0.03 3.85 48.66
CA SER A 409 0.51 5.03 49.39
C SER A 409 1.28 5.92 48.41
N ALA A 410 1.13 7.24 48.52
CA ALA A 410 1.78 8.20 47.63
C ALA A 410 3.32 8.06 47.57
N ASP A 411 3.92 7.40 48.57
CA ASP A 411 5.36 7.13 48.68
C ASP A 411 5.79 5.72 48.21
N ALA A 412 4.87 4.88 47.71
CA ALA A 412 5.20 3.53 47.25
C ALA A 412 5.86 3.57 45.86
N LEU A 413 7.20 3.54 45.81
CA LEU A 413 7.93 3.55 44.55
C LEU A 413 7.84 2.17 43.87
N LEU A 414 7.25 2.10 42.68
CA LEU A 414 7.26 0.92 41.82
C LEU A 414 8.48 0.99 40.89
N SER A 415 9.06 -0.14 40.53
CA SER A 415 10.17 -0.19 39.58
C SER A 415 9.67 -0.42 38.17
N PHE A 416 10.23 0.36 37.25
CA PHE A 416 10.13 0.19 35.81
C PHE A 416 11.42 -0.49 35.37
N SER A 417 11.33 -1.80 35.14
CA SER A 417 12.47 -2.63 34.75
C SER A 417 12.39 -3.01 33.29
N TRP A 418 13.49 -2.83 32.56
CA TRP A 418 13.54 -3.17 31.14
C TRP A 418 13.80 -4.66 30.94
N ARG A 419 12.93 -5.33 30.19
CA ARG A 419 13.16 -6.66 29.66
C ARG A 419 13.46 -6.59 28.17
N PHE A 420 14.43 -7.40 27.77
CA PHE A 420 14.89 -7.47 26.40
C PHE A 420 14.64 -8.90 25.92
N ALA A 421 14.08 -9.06 24.73
CA ALA A 421 13.87 -10.36 24.14
C ALA A 421 14.32 -10.35 22.68
N VAL A 422 14.86 -11.48 22.24
CA VAL A 422 15.34 -11.70 20.89
C VAL A 422 14.48 -12.81 20.29
N GLY A 423 13.65 -12.47 19.31
CA GLY A 423 12.50 -13.32 18.93
C GLY A 423 11.61 -13.59 20.15
N ASP A 424 11.37 -14.86 20.46
CA ASP A 424 10.54 -15.29 21.61
C ASP A 424 11.33 -15.54 22.91
N GLN A 425 12.62 -15.21 22.96
CA GLN A 425 13.49 -15.53 24.11
C GLN A 425 13.94 -14.29 24.88
N GLU A 426 13.66 -14.25 26.18
CA GLU A 426 14.17 -13.21 27.08
C GLU A 426 15.69 -13.33 27.26
N ILE A 427 16.39 -12.19 27.13
CA ILE A 427 17.83 -12.05 27.34
C ILE A 427 18.10 -11.16 28.56
N SER A 428 19.09 -11.53 29.35
CA SER A 428 19.51 -10.79 30.54
C SER A 428 20.35 -9.56 30.16
N ARG A 429 20.45 -8.58 31.07
CA ARG A 429 21.26 -7.38 30.86
C ARG A 429 22.74 -7.69 30.61
N ALA A 430 23.30 -8.66 31.32
CA ALA A 430 24.68 -9.12 31.11
C ALA A 430 24.89 -9.89 29.78
N GLU A 431 23.83 -10.45 29.20
CA GLU A 431 23.85 -11.00 27.83
C GLU A 431 23.75 -9.88 26.80
N LEU A 432 22.88 -8.88 27.02
CA LEU A 432 22.77 -7.67 26.19
C LEU A 432 24.10 -6.91 26.11
N ASP A 433 24.81 -6.75 27.24
CA ASP A 433 26.10 -6.07 27.30
C ASP A 433 27.19 -6.83 26.52
N ARG A 434 27.21 -8.17 26.60
CA ARG A 434 28.13 -8.99 25.81
C ARG A 434 27.81 -8.96 24.31
N LEU A 435 26.54 -8.86 23.95
CA LEU A 435 26.13 -8.66 22.56
C LEU A 435 26.60 -7.29 22.06
N ALA A 436 26.46 -6.24 22.89
CA ALA A 436 26.83 -4.87 22.54
C ALA A 436 28.35 -4.71 22.37
N GLU A 437 29.15 -5.34 23.23
CA GLU A 437 30.61 -5.35 23.13
C GLU A 437 31.12 -6.09 21.89
N ALA A 438 30.39 -7.09 21.40
CA ALA A 438 30.76 -7.82 20.19
C ALA A 438 30.65 -6.96 18.92
N GLY A 439 29.75 -5.95 18.90
CA GLY A 439 29.62 -4.97 17.82
C GLY A 439 29.21 -5.53 16.45
N ARG A 440 28.92 -6.82 16.35
CA ARG A 440 28.60 -7.52 15.10
C ARG A 440 27.11 -7.81 14.98
N PRO A 441 26.52 -7.68 13.78
CA PRO A 441 25.08 -7.89 13.59
C PRO A 441 24.67 -9.35 13.75
N LEU A 442 25.58 -10.32 13.63
CA LEU A 442 25.31 -11.75 13.78
C LEU A 442 26.00 -12.31 15.02
N VAL A 443 25.20 -12.79 15.98
CA VAL A 443 25.72 -13.37 17.23
C VAL A 443 25.08 -14.72 17.53
N ARG A 444 25.89 -15.65 18.05
CA ARG A 444 25.42 -16.96 18.51
C ARG A 444 24.87 -16.86 19.93
N LEU A 445 23.56 -17.00 20.09
CA LEU A 445 22.90 -17.02 21.39
C LEU A 445 22.31 -18.41 21.64
N ARG A 446 22.78 -19.08 22.70
CA ARG A 446 22.30 -20.41 23.15
C ARG A 446 22.11 -21.41 21.99
N ASP A 447 23.18 -21.58 21.20
CA ASP A 447 23.26 -22.47 20.03
C ASP A 447 22.44 -22.10 18.78
N ARG A 448 21.93 -20.87 18.69
CA ARG A 448 21.30 -20.33 17.47
C ARG A 448 21.95 -19.04 17.00
N TRP A 449 21.98 -18.84 15.68
CA TRP A 449 22.45 -17.61 15.06
C TRP A 449 21.32 -16.58 15.06
N VAL A 450 21.58 -15.45 15.71
CA VAL A 450 20.63 -14.34 15.84
C VAL A 450 21.21 -13.14 15.13
N LEU A 451 20.36 -12.48 14.34
CA LEU A 451 20.71 -11.25 13.66
C LEU A 451 20.06 -10.06 14.39
N VAL A 452 20.90 -9.19 14.97
CA VAL A 452 20.52 -8.08 15.86
C VAL A 452 21.10 -6.78 15.33
N ASP A 453 20.27 -5.74 15.25
CA ASP A 453 20.72 -4.40 14.89
C ASP A 453 21.60 -3.80 16.00
N PRO A 454 22.87 -3.45 15.73
CA PRO A 454 23.78 -2.87 16.72
C PRO A 454 23.33 -1.49 17.23
N GLU A 455 22.55 -0.71 16.47
CA GLU A 455 22.00 0.56 16.96
C GLU A 455 20.84 0.33 17.93
N ALA A 456 19.95 -0.61 17.62
CA ALA A 456 18.89 -1.04 18.52
C ALA A 456 19.47 -1.60 19.83
N LEU A 457 20.61 -2.30 19.75
CA LEU A 457 21.31 -2.87 20.90
C LEU A 457 21.96 -1.79 21.79
N ARG A 458 22.57 -0.76 21.18
CA ARG A 458 23.07 0.42 21.92
C ARG A 458 21.92 1.17 22.60
N THR A 459 20.84 1.43 21.88
CA THR A 459 19.63 2.06 22.43
C THR A 459 19.01 1.24 23.57
N ALA A 460 19.02 -0.07 23.45
CA ALA A 460 18.55 -0.98 24.50
C ALA A 460 19.46 -0.95 25.74
N ARG A 461 20.78 -0.81 25.55
CA ARG A 461 21.76 -0.65 26.63
C ARG A 461 21.64 0.71 27.33
N ASP A 462 21.37 1.79 26.61
CA ASP A 462 21.30 3.11 27.24
C ASP A 462 20.02 3.29 28.10
N ARG A 463 19.09 2.33 28.03
CA ARG A 463 17.90 2.30 28.89
C ARG A 463 18.24 1.77 30.28
N GLU A 464 18.04 2.63 31.28
CA GLU A 464 18.20 2.30 32.69
C GLU A 464 16.87 1.98 33.37
N ASP A 465 16.92 1.09 34.36
CA ASP A 465 15.81 0.81 35.26
C ASP A 465 15.57 2.02 36.16
N ARG A 466 14.30 2.44 36.31
CA ARG A 466 13.96 3.63 37.10
C ARG A 466 12.78 3.40 38.04
N LYS A 467 12.68 4.25 39.05
CA LYS A 467 11.55 4.28 39.98
C LYS A 467 10.46 5.17 39.42
N VAL A 468 9.23 4.65 39.34
CA VAL A 468 8.06 5.33 38.78
C VAL A 468 7.01 5.50 39.86
N THR A 469 6.25 6.59 39.79
CA THR A 469 5.17 6.87 40.74
C THR A 469 4.03 5.85 40.56
N PRO A 470 3.25 5.54 41.61
CA PRO A 470 2.09 4.65 41.51
C PRO A 470 1.07 5.02 40.42
N ILE A 471 0.89 6.32 40.18
CA ILE A 471 -0.11 6.83 39.21
C ILE A 471 0.37 6.56 37.79
N ASP A 472 1.63 6.85 37.49
CA ASP A 472 2.22 6.64 36.16
C ASP A 472 2.33 5.13 35.84
N ALA A 473 2.68 4.32 36.85
CA ALA A 473 2.72 2.87 36.75
C ALA A 473 1.34 2.24 36.46
N LEU A 474 0.29 2.76 37.11
CA LEU A 474 -1.09 2.33 36.86
C LEU A 474 -1.58 2.78 35.48
N GLY A 475 -1.26 4.01 35.08
CA GLY A 475 -1.55 4.53 33.75
C GLY A 475 -0.93 3.66 32.66
N ALA A 476 0.36 3.37 32.76
CA ALA A 476 1.09 2.52 31.82
C ALA A 476 0.54 1.08 31.75
N ALA A 477 0.13 0.51 32.88
CA ALA A 477 -0.41 -0.84 32.96
C ALA A 477 -1.82 -0.98 32.37
N LEU A 478 -2.65 0.06 32.49
CA LEU A 478 -4.02 0.08 31.96
C LEU A 478 -4.05 0.40 30.46
N THR A 479 -3.17 1.28 29.99
CA THR A 479 -3.07 1.64 28.57
C THR A 479 -2.21 0.67 27.77
N GLY A 480 -1.40 -0.16 28.44
CA GLY A 480 -0.43 -1.05 27.80
C GLY A 480 0.76 -0.33 27.17
N THR A 481 0.87 0.99 27.35
CA THR A 481 1.92 1.83 26.77
C THR A 481 2.39 2.91 27.74
N ALA A 482 3.69 3.18 27.81
CA ALA A 482 4.25 4.33 28.54
C ALA A 482 5.09 5.21 27.62
N GLU A 483 5.13 6.51 27.94
CA GLU A 483 6.09 7.43 27.33
C GLU A 483 7.46 7.26 28.01
N SER A 484 8.49 6.97 27.21
CA SER A 484 9.88 7.01 27.63
C SER A 484 10.35 8.47 27.78
N ASP A 485 11.48 8.69 28.47
CA ASP A 485 12.06 10.05 28.63
C ASP A 485 12.42 10.71 27.29
N ASP A 486 12.62 9.91 26.24
CA ASP A 486 12.86 10.37 24.87
C ASP A 486 11.55 10.65 24.08
N GLY A 487 10.38 10.60 24.73
CA GLY A 487 9.07 10.81 24.12
C GLY A 487 8.54 9.65 23.26
N ALA A 488 9.27 8.53 23.19
CA ALA A 488 8.84 7.34 22.45
C ALA A 488 7.81 6.53 23.26
N ARG A 489 6.72 6.08 22.61
CA ARG A 489 5.73 5.17 23.23
C ARG A 489 6.28 3.74 23.23
N VAL A 490 6.34 3.12 24.40
CA VAL A 490 6.88 1.77 24.61
C VAL A 490 5.80 0.87 25.18
N GLU A 491 5.75 -0.38 24.74
CA GLU A 491 4.82 -1.38 25.26
C GLU A 491 5.20 -1.78 26.69
N VAL A 492 4.21 -1.74 27.59
CA VAL A 492 4.39 -2.02 29.02
C VAL A 492 3.59 -3.22 29.45
N GLN A 493 4.24 -4.16 30.12
CA GLN A 493 3.57 -5.25 30.82
C GLN A 493 3.58 -4.99 32.32
N ALA A 494 2.39 -5.06 32.91
CA ALA A 494 2.24 -5.11 34.37
C ALA A 494 2.68 -6.48 34.88
N SER A 495 3.41 -6.53 35.99
CA SER A 495 3.77 -7.77 36.68
C SER A 495 3.16 -7.84 38.09
N GLY A 496 3.16 -9.04 38.68
CA GLY A 496 2.75 -9.27 40.07
C GLY A 496 1.28 -8.90 40.36
N TRP A 497 1.05 -8.06 41.37
CA TRP A 497 -0.29 -7.66 41.78
C TRP A 497 -0.97 -6.70 40.79
N LEU A 498 -0.18 -5.95 40.03
CA LEU A 498 -0.63 -4.94 39.10
C LEU A 498 -1.21 -5.58 37.82
N ALA A 499 -0.63 -6.71 37.39
CA ALA A 499 -1.19 -7.59 36.37
C ALA A 499 -2.58 -8.12 36.77
N ARG A 500 -2.69 -8.64 38.00
CA ARG A 500 -3.96 -9.16 38.53
C ARG A 500 -5.05 -8.10 38.65
N LEU A 501 -4.68 -6.84 38.89
CA LEU A 501 -5.62 -5.72 38.93
C LEU A 501 -6.11 -5.36 37.52
N ARG A 502 -5.19 -5.26 36.55
CA ARG A 502 -5.53 -5.02 35.14
C ARG A 502 -6.50 -6.09 34.62
N ASP A 503 -6.16 -7.37 34.80
CA ASP A 503 -6.95 -8.48 34.29
C ASP A 503 -8.37 -8.50 34.91
N ARG A 504 -8.51 -8.07 36.18
CA ARG A 504 -9.82 -7.91 36.84
C ARG A 504 -10.63 -6.74 36.29
N LEU A 505 -9.98 -5.62 35.95
CA LEU A 505 -10.65 -4.44 35.40
C LEU A 505 -11.12 -4.69 33.96
N THR A 506 -10.29 -5.33 33.13
CA THR A 506 -10.67 -5.70 31.76
C THR A 506 -11.75 -6.78 31.73
N ALA A 507 -11.71 -7.75 32.65
CA ALA A 507 -12.77 -8.76 32.77
C ALA A 507 -14.13 -8.16 33.18
N ALA A 508 -14.15 -7.10 33.99
CA ALA A 508 -15.38 -6.42 34.42
C ALA A 508 -16.03 -5.63 33.27
N GLU A 509 -15.23 -5.05 32.37
CA GLU A 509 -15.70 -4.29 31.21
C GLU A 509 -16.25 -5.21 30.10
N THR A 510 -15.66 -6.40 29.95
CA THR A 510 -16.15 -7.44 29.03
C THR A 510 -17.50 -8.00 29.51
N ALA A 511 -17.67 -8.21 30.82
CA ALA A 511 -18.92 -8.67 31.42
C ALA A 511 -20.06 -7.63 31.37
N ALA A 512 -19.73 -6.33 31.32
CA ALA A 512 -20.73 -5.25 31.19
C ALA A 512 -21.26 -5.12 29.75
N THR A 513 -20.47 -5.52 28.73
CA THR A 513 -20.87 -5.44 27.32
C THR A 513 -21.80 -6.60 26.91
N ASP A 514 -21.64 -7.78 27.49
CA ASP A 514 -22.55 -8.93 27.26
C ASP A 514 -23.89 -8.84 28.01
N GLY A 515 -23.99 -7.96 29.02
CA GLY A 515 -25.20 -7.82 29.85
C GLY A 515 -26.35 -7.02 29.25
N ASP A 516 -26.12 -6.23 28.19
CA ASP A 516 -27.13 -5.30 27.62
C ASP A 516 -27.99 -5.90 26.50
N THR A 517 -27.77 -7.17 26.12
CA THR A 517 -28.59 -7.86 25.08
C THR A 517 -29.61 -8.87 25.63
N ALA A 518 -29.67 -9.09 26.95
CA ALA A 518 -30.45 -10.17 27.53
C ALA A 518 -31.43 -9.74 28.63
N ASP A 519 -32.12 -8.61 28.52
CA ASP A 519 -33.37 -8.42 29.28
C ASP A 519 -34.34 -7.38 28.66
N ARG A 520 -35.17 -7.83 27.72
CA ARG A 520 -36.49 -7.22 27.49
C ARG A 520 -37.52 -8.32 27.23
N PRO A 521 -38.44 -8.60 28.16
CA PRO A 521 -39.52 -9.55 27.91
C PRO A 521 -40.57 -8.94 26.96
N HIS A 522 -40.91 -9.68 25.90
CA HIS A 522 -42.07 -9.44 25.04
C HIS A 522 -43.37 -9.64 25.83
N PRO A 523 -44.39 -8.77 25.71
CA PRO A 523 -45.72 -9.07 26.25
C PRO A 523 -46.50 -9.99 25.31
N GLU A 524 -47.04 -11.08 25.85
CA GLU A 524 -47.94 -12.02 25.16
C GLU A 524 -49.30 -11.37 24.79
N PRO A 525 -49.98 -11.83 23.72
CA PRO A 525 -51.31 -11.37 23.35
C PRO A 525 -52.40 -12.17 24.11
N PRO A 526 -53.59 -11.58 24.37
CA PRO A 526 -54.67 -12.32 24.99
C PRO A 526 -55.44 -13.16 23.97
N VAL A 527 -55.75 -14.40 24.35
CA VAL A 527 -56.66 -15.29 23.63
C VAL A 527 -58.06 -15.17 24.23
N ALA A 528 -58.99 -14.61 23.46
CA ALA A 528 -60.38 -15.05 23.26
C ALA A 528 -61.10 -14.06 22.32
#